data_AF-A0A3C1YSN5-F1
#
_entry.id   AF-A0A3C1YSN5-F1
#
_cell.length_a   1.000
_cell.length_b   1.000
_cell.length_c   1.000
_cell.angle_alpha   90.00
_cell.angle_beta   90.00
_cell.angle_gamma   90.00
#
_symmetry.space_group_name_H-M   'P 1'
#
loop_
_entity.id
_entity.type
_entity.pdbx_description
1 polymer ?
#
loop_
_entity_poly.entity_id
_entity_poly.type
_entity_poly.pdbx_seq_one_letter_code
_entity_poly.pdbx_strand_id
1 'polypeptide(L)' 'MEKDLTYEALRVCDNNQSKAAKQIGISERNLRYCLKKWDVK' A
#
# COMPACT_ATOMS: atom_id res chain seq x y z
N MET A 1 -11.96 3.26 2.72
CA MET A 1 -11.76 3.50 1.27
C MET A 1 -10.28 3.49 0.87
N GLU A 2 -9.43 4.45 1.27
CA GLU A 2 -7.98 4.39 0.93
C GLU A 2 -7.23 3.22 1.62
N LYS A 3 -7.62 2.90 2.86
CA LYS A 3 -7.01 1.82 3.64
C LYS A 3 -7.27 0.45 3.01
N ASP A 4 -8.50 0.20 2.57
CA ASP A 4 -8.91 -1.08 1.96
C ASP A 4 -8.22 -1.30 0.60
N LEU A 5 -8.11 -0.24 -0.22
CA LEU A 5 -7.41 -0.26 -1.50
C LEU A 5 -5.91 -0.59 -1.34
N THR A 6 -5.28 -0.01 -0.31
CA THR A 6 -3.87 -0.28 0.00
C THR A 6 -3.66 -1.72 0.44
N TYR A 7 -4.55 -2.26 1.29
CA TYR A 7 -4.45 -3.65 1.73
C TYR A 7 -4.71 -4.65 0.61
N GLU A 8 -5.72 -4.43 -0.23
CA GLU A 8 -5.97 -5.31 -1.37
C GLU A 8 -4.80 -5.29 -2.35
N ALA A 9 -4.22 -4.12 -2.61
CA ALA A 9 -3.03 -4.03 -3.45
C ALA A 9 -1.83 -4.78 -2.86
N LEU A 10 -1.60 -4.68 -1.54
CA LEU A 10 -0.57 -5.46 -0.85
C LEU A 10 -0.85 -6.96 -0.90
N ARG A 11 -2.09 -7.38 -0.68
CA ARG A 11 -2.51 -8.79 -0.73
C ARG A 11 -2.29 -9.38 -2.12
N VAL A 12 -2.71 -8.69 -3.17
CA VAL A 12 -2.55 -9.12 -4.57
C VAL A 12 -1.07 -9.13 -4.99
N CYS A 13 -0.27 -8.22 -4.44
CA CYS A 13 1.17 -8.11 -4.73
C CYS A 13 2.07 -8.93 -3.79
N ASP A 14 1.53 -9.85 -2.97
CA ASP A 14 2.28 -10.65 -2.01
C ASP A 14 3.17 -9.78 -1.08
N ASN A 15 2.57 -8.73 -0.52
CA ASN A 15 3.19 -7.70 0.31
C ASN A 15 4.34 -6.91 -0.35
N ASN A 16 4.52 -7.03 -1.67
CA ASN A 16 5.49 -6.23 -2.40
C ASN A 16 5.02 -4.77 -2.51
N GLN A 17 5.55 -3.91 -1.64
CA GLN A 17 5.19 -2.49 -1.54
C GLN A 17 5.42 -1.72 -2.84
N SER A 18 6.51 -1.97 -3.57
CA SER A 18 6.79 -1.28 -4.83
C SER A 18 5.74 -1.64 -5.90
N LYS A 19 5.35 -2.92 -5.99
CA LYS A 19 4.30 -3.36 -6.91
C LYS A 19 2.91 -2.85 -6.50
N ALA A 20 2.58 -2.91 -5.20
CA ALA A 20 1.31 -2.41 -4.67
C ALA A 20 1.15 -0.90 -4.90
N ALA A 21 2.20 -0.11 -4.66
CA ALA A 21 2.21 1.32 -4.93
C ALA A 21 1.97 1.62 -6.41
N LYS A 22 2.64 0.89 -7.31
CA LYS A 22 2.44 1.00 -8.76
C LYS A 22 1.01 0.63 -9.17
N GLN A 23 0.42 -0.39 -8.55
CA GLN A 23 -0.94 -0.86 -8.85
C GLN A 23 -2.00 0.19 -8.49
N ILE A 24 -1.84 0.91 -7.38
CA ILE A 24 -2.79 1.95 -6.94
C ILE A 24 -2.39 3.36 -7.40
N GLY A 25 -1.36 3.48 -8.25
CA GLY A 25 -0.97 4.75 -8.87
C GLY A 25 -0.32 5.75 -7.93
N ILE A 26 0.33 5.30 -6.84
CA ILE A 26 1.04 6.18 -5.90
C ILE A 26 2.53 5.85 -5.84
N SER A 27 3.30 6.76 -5.24
CA SER A 27 4.70 6.48 -4.93
C SER A 27 4.82 5.51 -3.74
N GLU A 28 5.87 4.69 -3.74
CA GLU A 28 6.17 3.79 -2.61
C GLU A 28 6.38 4.57 -1.29
N ARG A 29 6.85 5.82 -1.37
CA ARG A 29 6.95 6.72 -0.21
C ARG A 29 5.58 7.06 0.38
N ASN A 30 4.61 7.39 -0.48
CA ASN A 30 3.24 7.65 -0.03
C ASN A 30 2.60 6.38 0.55
N LEU A 31 2.84 5.23 -0.09
CA LEU A 31 2.39 3.94 0.43
C LEU A 31 2.93 3.69 1.85
N ARG A 32 4.23 3.87 2.07
CA ARG A 32 4.83 3.75 3.41
C ARG A 32 4.25 4.73 4.42
N TYR A 33 3.98 5.97 4.01
CA TYR A 33 3.34 6.95 4.89
C TYR A 33 1.94 6.50 5.31
N CYS A 34 1.14 5.99 4.37
CA CYS A 34 -0.18 5.43 4.68
C CYS A 34 -0.09 4.24 5.63
N LEU A 35 0.83 3.30 5.39
CA LEU A 35 1.05 2.15 6.27
C LEU A 35 1.44 2.56 7.69
N LYS A 36 2.35 3.54 7.81
CA LYS A 36 2.76 4.09 9.11
C LYS A 36 1.62 4.82 9.81
N LYS A 37 0.82 5.61 9.07
CA LYS A 37 -0.34 6.34 9.61
C LYS A 37 -1.39 5.39 10.19
N TRP A 38 -1.51 4.19 9.64
CA TRP A 38 -2.54 3.22 9.99
C TRP A 38 -2.06 2.11 10.94
N ASP A 39 -0.84 2.21 11.45
CA ASP A 39 -0.19 1.25 12.36
C ASP A 39 -0.21 -0.19 11.83
N VAL A 40 0.06 -0.33 10.53
CA VAL A 40 0.14 -1.65 9.88
C VAL A 40 1.56 -2.19 10.08
N LYS A 41 1.71 -3.20 10.92
CA LYS A 41 2.96 -3.96 11.12
C LYS A 41 3.19 -4.98 10.00
#